data_AF-A0A7W3LVA6-F1
#
_entry.id   AF-A0A7W3LVA6-F1
#
_cell.length_a   1.000
_cell.length_b   1.000
_cell.length_c   1.000
_cell.angle_alpha   90.00
_cell.angle_beta   90.00
_cell.angle_gamma   90.00
#
_symmetry.space_group_name_H-M   'P 1'
#
loop_
_entity.id
_entity.type
_entity.pdbx_description
1 polymer ?
#
loop_
_entity_poly.entity_id
_entity_poly.type
_entity_poly.pdbx_seq_one_letter_code
_entity_poly.pdbx_strand_id
1 'polypeptide(L)'
;MKVAPVDEEGRVVPRGVTTADPAGAGEVRAGDPARAGDPVAMWPCAGCGRPVPQPVRGARTVRYCQDGGGICEQAARARREQGRQAPGLTGQVALTWEMVERLEEVADRLATSLATDLSVAGVERRLADLRAELSAEVAVAQQERDASQRQAEAAWREVAAARARADAAAQEAAEARAAAEEAAAERDTARAERREARDAAEQATAARMAAEAERDRIGERENELLAALEAARSELVTLHARLSESETIAEGQRIEAAAARQSAEDLRATVRGAEAERGRAVAERDQTHARLQEAEQLNWQLGRANDELRGALAALTAERDAARAEAERARRSVDLLTRSVPANAPRPDVDLEPPTGLHSVNDFRLPHAG
;
A
#
# COMPACT_ATOMS: atom_id res chain seq x y z
N MET A 1 36.09 -37.21 -37.49
CA MET A 1 35.76 -36.59 -38.79
C MET A 1 35.94 -37.60 -39.92
N LYS A 2 34.86 -38.28 -40.32
CA LYS A 2 34.61 -38.72 -41.71
C LYS A 2 33.19 -39.30 -41.75
N VAL A 3 32.30 -38.64 -42.48
CA VAL A 3 30.94 -39.11 -42.76
C VAL A 3 31.01 -39.97 -44.01
N ALA A 4 30.27 -41.09 -44.03
CA ALA A 4 30.00 -41.83 -45.27
C ALA A 4 28.68 -41.29 -45.86
N PRO A 5 28.59 -41.08 -47.19
CA PRO A 5 27.37 -40.58 -47.82
C PRO A 5 26.25 -41.61 -47.79
N VAL A 6 25.02 -41.13 -48.00
CA VAL A 6 23.81 -41.92 -48.22
C VAL A 6 23.20 -41.42 -49.54
N ASP A 7 22.82 -42.35 -50.41
CA ASP A 7 22.31 -42.04 -51.76
C ASP A 7 20.76 -42.05 -51.73
N GLU A 8 20.11 -41.02 -52.29
CA GLU A 8 18.67 -40.77 -52.11
C GLU A 8 17.71 -41.79 -52.79
N GLU A 9 18.20 -42.66 -53.68
CA GLU A 9 17.33 -43.51 -54.54
C GLU A 9 17.18 -44.98 -54.10
N GLY A 10 17.82 -45.41 -53.01
CA GLY A 10 17.52 -46.67 -52.30
C GLY A 10 17.58 -47.98 -53.12
N ARG A 11 18.25 -48.01 -54.27
CA ARG A 11 18.11 -49.08 -55.27
C ARG A 11 19.14 -50.21 -55.11
N VAL A 12 18.71 -51.35 -54.57
CA VAL A 12 19.57 -52.54 -54.40
C VAL A 12 19.89 -53.20 -55.76
N VAL A 13 21.18 -53.38 -56.05
CA VAL A 13 21.67 -54.14 -57.22
C VAL A 13 22.00 -55.59 -56.80
N PRO A 14 21.50 -56.62 -57.50
CA PRO A 14 21.80 -58.01 -57.16
C PRO A 14 23.24 -58.39 -57.54
N ARG A 15 23.91 -59.12 -56.64
CA ARG A 15 25.28 -59.64 -56.82
C ARG A 15 25.20 -61.15 -57.11
N GLY A 16 25.65 -61.60 -58.27
CA GLY A 16 25.65 -63.02 -58.66
C GLY A 16 26.91 -63.77 -58.22
N VAL A 17 26.83 -65.11 -58.18
CA VAL A 17 27.95 -66.09 -58.14
C VAL A 17 27.36 -67.49 -58.45
N THR A 18 27.43 -67.97 -59.70
CA THR A 18 28.33 -69.01 -60.28
C THR A 18 27.89 -70.49 -60.15
N THR A 19 27.75 -71.13 -61.32
CA THR A 19 28.13 -72.53 -61.67
C THR A 19 27.85 -73.71 -60.72
N ALA A 20 27.05 -74.67 -61.21
CA ALA A 20 27.38 -76.10 -61.18
C ALA A 20 26.50 -76.91 -62.16
N ASP A 21 27.11 -77.63 -63.11
CA ASP A 21 26.52 -78.88 -63.64
C ASP A 21 26.70 -80.00 -62.60
N PRO A 22 25.84 -81.03 -62.60
CA PRO A 22 26.37 -82.31 -63.08
C PRO A 22 25.42 -83.14 -63.95
N ALA A 23 26.02 -84.01 -64.76
CA ALA A 23 25.35 -84.93 -65.67
C ALA A 23 24.54 -86.06 -64.96
N GLY A 24 23.56 -86.58 -65.69
CA GLY A 24 22.77 -87.78 -65.35
C GLY A 24 21.85 -88.15 -66.52
N ALA A 25 22.37 -88.74 -67.61
CA ALA A 25 22.59 -90.18 -67.75
C ALA A 25 21.26 -90.99 -67.62
N GLY A 26 20.57 -91.15 -68.76
CA GLY A 26 19.25 -91.80 -68.86
C GLY A 26 19.06 -92.52 -70.21
N GLU A 27 20.02 -93.38 -70.54
CA GLU A 27 19.99 -94.25 -71.73
C GLU A 27 19.08 -95.50 -71.47
N VAL A 28 18.97 -96.42 -72.44
CA VAL A 28 18.22 -97.71 -72.36
C VAL A 28 16.68 -97.54 -72.47
N ARG A 29 15.88 -98.33 -73.23
CA ARG A 29 16.04 -99.54 -74.09
C ARG A 29 15.38 -99.26 -75.46
N ALA A 30 16.03 -99.54 -76.58
CA ALA A 30 15.92 -100.82 -77.32
C ALA A 30 14.47 -101.32 -77.54
N GLY A 31 13.96 -101.10 -78.76
CA GLY A 31 12.91 -101.94 -79.35
C GLY A 31 13.56 -103.04 -80.19
N ASP A 32 13.19 -104.30 -79.97
CA ASP A 32 13.91 -105.47 -80.49
C ASP A 32 13.99 -105.52 -82.03
N PRO A 33 15.16 -105.83 -82.63
CA PRO A 33 15.17 -106.56 -83.88
C PRO A 33 14.59 -107.95 -83.61
N ALA A 34 13.48 -108.28 -84.26
CA ALA A 34 12.70 -109.48 -83.96
C ALA A 34 13.56 -110.75 -83.95
N ARG A 35 13.41 -111.58 -82.89
CA ARG A 35 14.14 -112.84 -82.75
C ARG A 35 13.91 -113.75 -83.96
N ALA A 36 14.99 -114.12 -84.64
CA ALA A 36 14.95 -115.15 -85.67
C ALA A 36 14.55 -116.49 -85.04
N GLY A 37 13.27 -116.86 -85.20
CA GLY A 37 12.70 -118.07 -84.61
C GLY A 37 11.19 -118.03 -84.35
N ASP A 38 10.57 -116.84 -84.27
CA ASP A 38 9.11 -116.75 -84.17
C ASP A 38 8.46 -117.16 -85.51
N PRO A 39 7.33 -117.91 -85.52
CA PRO A 39 6.71 -118.41 -86.73
C PRO A 39 6.00 -117.29 -87.50
N VAL A 40 6.75 -116.64 -88.39
CA VAL A 40 6.22 -115.68 -89.38
C VAL A 40 5.11 -116.35 -90.18
N ALA A 41 3.87 -115.89 -89.99
CA ALA A 41 2.73 -116.43 -90.69
C ALA A 41 2.84 -116.08 -92.19
N MET A 42 3.11 -117.08 -93.02
CA MET A 42 3.20 -116.92 -94.47
C MET A 42 1.78 -117.00 -95.07
N TRP A 43 1.24 -115.87 -95.54
CA TRP A 43 -0.09 -115.81 -96.16
C TRP A 43 0.03 -115.68 -97.68
N PRO A 44 -0.79 -116.37 -98.48
CA PRO A 44 -0.75 -116.23 -99.94
C PRO A 44 -1.12 -114.81 -100.37
N CYS A 45 -0.29 -114.19 -101.21
CA CYS A 45 -0.51 -112.86 -101.79
C CYS A 45 -1.87 -112.80 -102.49
N ALA A 46 -2.74 -111.88 -102.10
CA ALA A 46 -4.07 -111.72 -102.69
C ALA A 46 -4.06 -111.31 -104.18
N GLY A 47 -2.89 -110.98 -104.74
CA GLY A 47 -2.69 -110.71 -106.17
C GLY A 47 -2.19 -111.89 -107.01
N CYS A 48 -1.39 -112.81 -106.43
CA CYS A 48 -0.65 -113.83 -107.20
C CYS A 48 -0.36 -115.15 -106.47
N GLY A 49 -0.87 -115.35 -105.25
CA GLY A 49 -0.70 -116.58 -104.47
C GLY A 49 0.67 -116.81 -103.81
N ARG A 50 1.72 -116.06 -104.19
CA ARG A 50 3.06 -116.17 -103.58
C ARG A 50 3.01 -115.99 -102.05
N PRO A 51 3.76 -116.76 -101.24
CA PRO A 51 3.73 -116.64 -99.79
C PRO A 51 4.35 -115.32 -99.33
N VAL A 52 3.60 -114.52 -98.58
CA VAL A 52 4.00 -113.21 -98.03
C VAL A 52 4.20 -113.32 -96.53
N PRO A 53 5.37 -112.92 -95.98
CA PRO A 53 5.59 -112.91 -94.55
C PRO A 53 4.75 -111.81 -93.86
N GLN A 54 3.92 -112.19 -92.89
CA GLN A 54 3.23 -111.22 -92.03
C GLN A 54 4.15 -110.71 -90.91
N PRO A 55 4.14 -109.41 -90.58
CA PRO A 55 4.93 -108.88 -89.48
C PRO A 55 4.36 -109.32 -88.12
N VAL A 56 5.24 -109.70 -87.20
CA VAL A 56 4.85 -110.14 -85.85
C VAL A 56 4.53 -108.95 -84.93
N ARG A 57 3.24 -108.85 -84.56
CA ARG A 57 2.64 -107.92 -83.57
C ARG A 57 2.67 -106.43 -83.96
N GLY A 58 1.50 -105.78 -83.93
CA GLY A 58 1.33 -104.32 -83.95
C GLY A 58 1.50 -103.60 -85.30
N ALA A 59 2.18 -104.18 -86.28
CA ALA A 59 2.29 -103.62 -87.64
C ALA A 59 1.12 -104.04 -88.55
N ARG A 60 0.82 -103.20 -89.57
CA ARG A 60 -0.26 -103.44 -90.54
C ARG A 60 -0.02 -104.74 -91.33
N THR A 61 -1.06 -105.54 -91.55
CA THR A 61 -0.96 -106.82 -92.27
C THR A 61 -0.66 -106.61 -93.76
N VAL A 62 0.30 -107.37 -94.28
CA VAL A 62 0.85 -107.20 -95.62
C VAL A 62 0.11 -108.13 -96.60
N ARG A 63 -0.95 -107.62 -97.23
CA ARG A 63 -1.87 -108.42 -98.09
C ARG A 63 -1.32 -108.77 -99.49
N TYR A 64 -0.22 -108.14 -99.93
CA TYR A 64 0.37 -108.30 -101.26
C TYR A 64 1.89 -108.48 -101.18
N CYS A 65 2.48 -109.26 -102.10
CA CYS A 65 3.94 -109.40 -102.17
C CYS A 65 4.59 -108.11 -102.67
N GLN A 66 5.67 -107.70 -102.01
CA GLN A 66 6.50 -106.56 -102.43
C GLN A 66 7.45 -106.94 -103.60
N ASP A 67 7.71 -108.25 -103.76
CA ASP A 67 8.56 -108.81 -104.81
C ASP A 67 8.15 -108.35 -106.21
N GLY A 68 9.13 -107.86 -106.98
CA GLY A 68 8.88 -107.26 -108.30
C GLY A 68 8.34 -105.82 -108.23
N GLY A 69 8.74 -105.03 -107.23
CA GLY A 69 8.41 -103.60 -107.16
C GLY A 69 6.95 -103.32 -106.81
N GLY A 70 6.30 -104.21 -106.05
CA GLY A 70 4.91 -104.05 -105.62
C GLY A 70 3.87 -104.17 -106.73
N ILE A 71 4.19 -104.75 -107.90
CA ILE A 71 3.24 -104.90 -109.03
C ILE A 71 1.90 -105.51 -108.59
N CYS A 72 1.88 -106.46 -107.65
CA CYS A 72 0.64 -107.05 -107.15
C CYS A 72 -0.21 -106.05 -106.34
N GLU A 73 0.42 -105.19 -105.55
CA GLU A 73 -0.27 -104.12 -104.82
C GLU A 73 -0.76 -103.03 -105.79
N GLN A 74 0.08 -102.63 -106.75
CA GLN A 74 -0.27 -101.66 -107.79
C GLN A 74 -1.44 -102.16 -108.66
N ALA A 75 -1.43 -103.43 -109.08
CA ALA A 75 -2.53 -104.03 -109.83
C ALA A 75 -3.82 -104.14 -108.99
N ALA A 76 -3.72 -104.46 -107.70
CA ALA A 76 -4.87 -104.45 -106.79
C ALA A 76 -5.38 -103.02 -106.50
N ARG A 77 -4.52 -102.00 -106.53
CA ARG A 77 -4.89 -100.58 -106.46
C ARG A 77 -5.55 -100.12 -107.75
N ALA A 78 -5.06 -100.54 -108.91
CA ALA A 78 -5.65 -100.25 -110.22
C ALA A 78 -7.04 -100.90 -110.41
N ARG A 79 -7.22 -102.16 -109.96
CA ARG A 79 -8.56 -102.80 -109.94
C ARG A 79 -9.52 -102.08 -108.99
N ARG A 80 -9.05 -101.64 -107.81
CA ARG A 80 -9.87 -100.81 -106.90
C ARG A 80 -10.22 -99.46 -107.53
N GLU A 81 -9.29 -98.85 -108.26
CA GLU A 81 -9.54 -97.59 -108.97
C GLU A 81 -10.57 -97.74 -110.11
N GLN A 82 -10.45 -98.78 -110.94
CA GLN A 82 -11.46 -99.14 -111.94
C GLN A 82 -12.81 -99.48 -111.28
N GLY A 83 -12.80 -100.09 -110.08
CA GLY A 83 -14.00 -100.33 -109.27
C GLY A 83 -14.64 -99.04 -108.75
N ARG A 84 -13.86 -98.05 -108.29
CA ARG A 84 -14.35 -96.72 -107.89
C ARG A 84 -14.95 -95.93 -109.06
N GLN A 85 -14.41 -96.12 -110.27
CA GLN A 85 -14.88 -95.46 -111.48
C GLN A 85 -16.00 -96.24 -112.21
N ALA A 86 -16.42 -97.40 -111.69
CA ALA A 86 -17.51 -98.19 -112.27
C ALA A 86 -18.88 -97.60 -111.92
N PRO A 87 -19.76 -97.32 -112.90
CA PRO A 87 -21.07 -96.72 -112.64
C PRO A 87 -22.01 -97.71 -111.93
N GLY A 88 -22.62 -97.25 -110.83
CA GLY A 88 -23.65 -97.98 -110.07
C GLY A 88 -23.15 -98.57 -108.75
N LEU A 89 -23.78 -99.68 -108.34
CA LEU A 89 -23.59 -100.31 -107.03
C LEU A 89 -22.14 -100.70 -106.72
N THR A 90 -21.33 -101.05 -107.72
CA THR A 90 -19.92 -101.43 -107.54
C THR A 90 -19.06 -100.24 -107.09
N GLY A 91 -19.23 -99.07 -107.69
CA GLY A 91 -18.56 -97.83 -107.24
C GLY A 91 -19.02 -97.38 -105.86
N GLN A 92 -20.32 -97.54 -105.56
CA GLN A 92 -20.85 -97.26 -104.21
C GLN A 92 -20.26 -98.19 -103.15
N VAL A 93 -20.16 -99.50 -103.43
CA VAL A 93 -19.51 -100.48 -102.54
C VAL A 93 -18.02 -100.13 -102.34
N ALA A 94 -17.30 -99.76 -103.40
CA ALA A 94 -15.90 -99.33 -103.30
C ALA A 94 -15.74 -98.07 -102.42
N LEU A 95 -16.61 -97.08 -102.56
CA LEU A 95 -16.62 -95.87 -101.72
C LEU A 95 -16.94 -96.19 -100.25
N THR A 96 -17.90 -97.09 -99.98
CA THR A 96 -18.18 -97.50 -98.60
C THR A 96 -17.01 -98.26 -97.96
N TRP A 97 -16.26 -99.07 -98.72
CA TRP A 97 -15.05 -99.72 -98.23
C TRP A 97 -13.93 -98.73 -97.91
N GLU A 98 -13.75 -97.67 -98.72
CA GLU A 98 -12.79 -96.61 -98.41
C GLU A 98 -13.19 -95.80 -97.16
N MET A 99 -14.49 -95.59 -96.95
CA MET A 99 -14.99 -94.98 -95.71
C MET A 99 -14.78 -95.91 -94.50
N VAL A 100 -14.86 -97.24 -94.67
CA VAL A 100 -14.50 -98.22 -93.64
C VAL A 100 -12.99 -98.21 -93.35
N GLU A 101 -12.11 -98.29 -94.35
CA GLU A 101 -10.64 -98.20 -94.14
C GLU A 101 -10.25 -96.88 -93.42
N ARG A 102 -10.97 -95.78 -93.68
CA ARG A 102 -10.77 -94.50 -92.99
C ARG A 102 -11.34 -94.48 -91.56
N LEU A 103 -12.44 -95.17 -91.30
CA LEU A 103 -12.97 -95.36 -89.94
C LEU A 103 -12.07 -96.29 -89.12
N GLU A 104 -11.50 -97.34 -89.73
CA GLU A 104 -10.48 -98.21 -89.13
C GLU A 104 -9.23 -97.40 -88.75
N GLU A 105 -8.69 -96.53 -89.62
CA GLU A 105 -7.53 -95.71 -89.27
C GLU A 105 -7.85 -94.66 -88.17
N VAL A 106 -9.07 -94.11 -88.12
CA VAL A 106 -9.50 -93.26 -87.00
C VAL A 106 -9.64 -94.08 -85.71
N ALA A 107 -10.18 -95.29 -85.79
CA ALA A 107 -10.30 -96.20 -84.65
C ALA A 107 -8.93 -96.64 -84.11
N ASP A 108 -7.96 -96.95 -84.98
CA ASP A 108 -6.57 -97.26 -84.59
C ASP A 108 -5.89 -96.07 -83.89
N ARG A 109 -6.10 -94.84 -84.39
CA ARG A 109 -5.55 -93.61 -83.76
C ARG A 109 -6.20 -93.33 -82.41
N LEU A 110 -7.51 -93.50 -82.29
CA LEU A 110 -8.24 -93.40 -81.02
C LEU A 110 -7.82 -94.49 -80.04
N ALA A 111 -7.71 -95.74 -80.49
CA ALA A 111 -7.23 -96.86 -79.68
C ALA A 111 -5.78 -96.67 -79.24
N THR A 112 -4.92 -96.09 -80.06
CA THR A 112 -3.54 -95.75 -79.70
C THR A 112 -3.48 -94.63 -78.67
N SER A 113 -4.24 -93.54 -78.86
CA SER A 113 -4.35 -92.46 -77.85
C SER A 113 -4.89 -93.00 -76.53
N LEU A 114 -6.01 -93.71 -76.54
CA LEU A 114 -6.59 -94.35 -75.35
C LEU A 114 -5.62 -95.34 -74.71
N ALA A 115 -4.88 -96.13 -75.49
CA ALA A 115 -3.86 -97.03 -74.95
C ALA A 115 -2.70 -96.27 -74.30
N THR A 116 -2.27 -95.12 -74.85
CA THR A 116 -1.24 -94.30 -74.20
C THR A 116 -1.76 -93.60 -72.94
N ASP A 117 -2.95 -92.99 -73.00
CA ASP A 117 -3.54 -92.19 -71.92
C ASP A 117 -4.08 -93.03 -70.76
N LEU A 118 -4.63 -94.21 -71.05
CA LEU A 118 -5.14 -95.18 -70.07
C LEU A 118 -4.12 -96.29 -69.74
N SER A 119 -2.92 -96.26 -70.30
CA SER A 119 -1.81 -97.07 -69.78
C SER A 119 -1.51 -96.66 -68.34
N VAL A 120 -0.99 -97.60 -67.54
CA VAL A 120 -0.55 -97.33 -66.16
C VAL A 120 0.41 -96.14 -66.13
N ALA A 121 1.40 -96.10 -67.02
CA ALA A 121 2.35 -94.98 -67.14
C ALA A 121 1.72 -93.65 -67.61
N GLY A 122 0.64 -93.68 -68.42
CA GLY A 122 -0.10 -92.49 -68.81
C GLY A 122 -0.91 -91.90 -67.66
N VAL A 123 -1.58 -92.76 -66.89
CA VAL A 123 -2.32 -92.38 -65.67
C VAL A 123 -1.36 -91.91 -64.58
N GLU A 124 -0.22 -92.59 -64.39
CA GLU A 124 0.83 -92.20 -63.44
C GLU A 124 1.45 -90.84 -63.80
N ARG A 125 1.67 -90.54 -65.10
CA ARG A 125 2.11 -89.20 -65.54
C ARG A 125 1.05 -88.16 -65.20
N ARG A 126 -0.20 -88.32 -65.65
CA ARG A 126 -1.30 -87.38 -65.37
C ARG A 126 -1.49 -87.16 -63.85
N LEU A 127 -1.30 -88.20 -63.04
CA LEU A 127 -1.35 -88.12 -61.58
C LEU A 127 -0.12 -87.43 -60.98
N ALA A 128 1.07 -87.55 -61.58
CA ALA A 128 2.26 -86.80 -61.19
C ALA A 128 2.13 -85.31 -61.55
N ASP A 129 1.60 -85.00 -62.74
CA ASP A 129 1.33 -83.64 -63.20
C ASP A 129 0.32 -82.95 -62.26
N LEU A 130 -0.83 -83.58 -61.99
CA LEU A 130 -1.83 -83.09 -61.02
C LEU A 130 -1.26 -82.94 -59.60
N ARG A 131 -0.36 -83.83 -59.17
CA ARG A 131 0.34 -83.69 -57.88
C ARG A 131 1.29 -82.50 -57.87
N ALA A 132 1.98 -82.22 -58.99
CA ALA A 132 2.85 -81.07 -59.13
C ALA A 132 2.03 -79.77 -59.11
N GLU A 133 0.94 -79.69 -59.88
CA GLU A 133 -0.02 -78.57 -59.89
C GLU A 133 -0.57 -78.29 -58.48
N LEU A 134 -1.14 -79.29 -57.80
CA LEU A 134 -1.64 -79.16 -56.43
C LEU A 134 -0.54 -78.78 -55.43
N SER A 135 0.71 -79.24 -55.62
CA SER A 135 1.83 -78.83 -54.77
C SER A 135 2.23 -77.37 -54.99
N ALA A 136 2.10 -76.85 -56.22
CA ALA A 136 2.33 -75.46 -56.55
C ALA A 136 1.22 -74.55 -56.02
N GLU A 137 -0.05 -74.94 -56.16
CA GLU A 137 -1.19 -74.24 -55.56
C GLU A 137 -1.06 -74.15 -54.03
N VAL A 138 -0.69 -75.25 -53.36
CA VAL A 138 -0.44 -75.26 -51.92
C VAL A 138 0.75 -74.35 -51.56
N ALA A 139 1.84 -74.36 -52.34
CA ALA A 139 2.99 -73.48 -52.10
C ALA A 139 2.61 -71.99 -52.21
N VAL A 140 1.85 -71.61 -53.23
CA VAL A 140 1.30 -70.24 -53.39
C VAL A 140 0.40 -69.89 -52.20
N ALA A 141 -0.53 -70.76 -51.82
CA ALA A 141 -1.43 -70.53 -50.69
C ALA A 141 -0.69 -70.35 -49.35
N GLN A 142 0.42 -71.07 -49.11
CA GLN A 142 1.25 -70.81 -47.93
C GLN A 142 2.01 -69.47 -48.06
N GLN A 143 2.57 -69.15 -49.23
CA GLN A 143 3.26 -67.88 -49.45
C GLN A 143 2.34 -66.66 -49.24
N GLU A 144 1.08 -66.75 -49.69
CA GLU A 144 0.05 -65.73 -49.45
C GLU A 144 -0.33 -65.64 -47.98
N ARG A 145 -0.58 -66.76 -47.30
CA ARG A 145 -0.87 -66.79 -45.85
C ARG A 145 0.27 -66.19 -45.03
N ASP A 146 1.51 -66.48 -45.38
CA ASP A 146 2.70 -65.95 -44.71
C ASP A 146 2.91 -64.46 -45.00
N ALA A 147 2.58 -64.00 -46.21
CA ALA A 147 2.57 -62.57 -46.54
C ALA A 147 1.50 -61.81 -45.74
N SER A 148 0.28 -62.35 -45.67
CA SER A 148 -0.82 -61.79 -44.86
C SER A 148 -0.50 -61.78 -43.37
N GLN A 149 0.15 -62.82 -42.82
CA GLN A 149 0.61 -62.85 -41.44
C GLN A 149 1.66 -61.76 -41.16
N ARG A 150 2.69 -61.63 -42.01
CA ARG A 150 3.69 -60.55 -41.88
C ARG A 150 3.07 -59.15 -42.00
N GLN A 151 2.10 -58.96 -42.89
CA GLN A 151 1.38 -57.69 -43.04
C GLN A 151 0.52 -57.37 -41.79
N ALA A 152 -0.16 -58.37 -41.23
CA ALA A 152 -0.92 -58.22 -39.98
C ALA A 152 0.00 -57.89 -38.80
N GLU A 153 1.15 -58.57 -38.65
CA GLU A 153 2.16 -58.24 -37.64
C GLU A 153 2.68 -56.81 -37.78
N ALA A 154 2.97 -56.37 -39.00
CA ALA A 154 3.41 -55.00 -39.28
C ALA A 154 2.35 -53.98 -38.84
N ALA A 155 1.09 -54.16 -39.27
CA ALA A 155 -0.03 -53.31 -38.89
C ALA A 155 -0.26 -53.29 -37.36
N TRP A 156 -0.14 -54.43 -36.66
CA TRP A 156 -0.21 -54.47 -35.20
C TRP A 156 0.93 -53.71 -34.51
N ARG A 157 2.16 -53.80 -35.03
CA ARG A 157 3.32 -53.02 -34.53
C ARG A 157 3.13 -51.53 -34.77
N GLU A 158 2.62 -51.12 -35.93
CA GLU A 158 2.31 -49.73 -36.24
C GLU A 158 1.21 -49.16 -35.34
N VAL A 159 0.13 -49.91 -35.12
CA VAL A 159 -0.95 -49.51 -34.18
C VAL A 159 -0.45 -49.43 -32.74
N ALA A 160 0.42 -50.35 -32.30
CA ALA A 160 1.04 -50.29 -30.98
C ALA A 160 1.95 -49.05 -30.84
N ALA A 161 2.78 -48.76 -31.84
CA ALA A 161 3.64 -47.58 -31.86
C ALA A 161 2.88 -46.26 -32.04
N ALA A 162 1.69 -46.28 -32.66
CA ALA A 162 0.78 -45.14 -32.71
C ALA A 162 0.14 -44.87 -31.33
N ARG A 163 -0.33 -45.92 -30.64
CA ARG A 163 -0.87 -45.82 -29.28
C ARG A 163 0.18 -45.31 -28.29
N ALA A 164 1.36 -45.93 -28.24
CA ALA A 164 2.43 -45.51 -27.33
C ALA A 164 2.83 -44.03 -27.51
N ARG A 165 2.80 -43.50 -28.75
CA ARG A 165 3.02 -42.07 -29.01
C ARG A 165 1.85 -41.18 -28.58
N ALA A 166 0.62 -41.64 -28.72
CA ALA A 166 -0.56 -40.92 -28.24
C ALA A 166 -0.63 -40.90 -26.70
N ASP A 167 -0.28 -42.01 -26.05
CA ASP A 167 -0.23 -42.14 -24.59
C ASP A 167 0.87 -41.24 -24.00
N ALA A 168 2.07 -41.22 -24.61
CA ALA A 168 3.15 -40.30 -24.24
C ALA A 168 2.75 -38.82 -24.42
N ALA A 169 2.20 -38.45 -25.58
CA ALA A 169 1.73 -37.09 -25.83
C ALA A 169 0.58 -36.67 -24.87
N ALA A 170 -0.25 -37.62 -24.41
CA ALA A 170 -1.26 -37.36 -23.40
C ALA A 170 -0.67 -37.17 -22.00
N GLN A 171 0.42 -37.86 -21.66
CA GLN A 171 1.18 -37.65 -20.42
C GLN A 171 1.88 -36.29 -20.42
N GLU A 172 2.64 -35.96 -21.48
CA GLU A 172 3.26 -34.65 -21.67
C GLU A 172 2.23 -33.50 -21.59
N ALA A 173 1.06 -33.68 -22.21
CA ALA A 173 -0.02 -32.70 -22.16
C ALA A 173 -0.73 -32.61 -20.80
N ALA A 174 -0.63 -33.63 -19.94
CA ALA A 174 -1.13 -33.59 -18.56
C ALA A 174 -0.13 -32.90 -17.62
N GLU A 175 1.16 -33.24 -17.74
CA GLU A 175 2.25 -32.60 -17.00
C GLU A 175 2.33 -31.09 -17.31
N ALA A 176 2.23 -30.72 -18.60
CA ALA A 176 2.21 -29.31 -19.02
C ALA A 176 0.99 -28.53 -18.49
N ARG A 177 -0.15 -29.21 -18.21
CA ARG A 177 -1.31 -28.58 -17.56
C ARG A 177 -1.09 -28.41 -16.07
N ALA A 178 -0.58 -29.44 -15.38
CA ALA A 178 -0.28 -29.36 -13.96
C ALA A 178 0.72 -28.21 -13.66
N ALA A 179 1.80 -28.11 -14.45
CA ALA A 179 2.77 -27.01 -14.34
C ALA A 179 2.16 -25.63 -14.65
N ALA A 180 1.20 -25.55 -15.58
CA ALA A 180 0.49 -24.31 -15.89
C ALA A 180 -0.52 -23.90 -14.80
N GLU A 181 -1.14 -24.88 -14.12
CA GLU A 181 -2.02 -24.66 -12.96
C GLU A 181 -1.22 -24.23 -11.73
N GLU A 182 -0.06 -24.84 -11.48
CA GLU A 182 0.88 -24.46 -10.42
C GLU A 182 1.41 -23.03 -10.64
N ALA A 183 1.95 -22.72 -11.82
CA ALA A 183 2.41 -21.36 -12.16
C ALA A 183 1.27 -20.32 -12.18
N ALA A 184 0.02 -20.72 -12.41
CA ALA A 184 -1.14 -19.84 -12.25
C ALA A 184 -1.43 -19.56 -10.77
N ALA A 185 -1.34 -20.57 -9.91
CA ALA A 185 -1.51 -20.43 -8.46
C ALA A 185 -0.41 -19.53 -7.85
N GLU A 186 0.87 -19.77 -8.16
CA GLU A 186 2.00 -18.94 -7.73
C GLU A 186 1.84 -17.46 -8.14
N ARG A 187 1.41 -17.22 -9.38
CA ARG A 187 1.14 -15.88 -9.88
C ARG A 187 0.00 -15.21 -9.10
N ASP A 188 -1.01 -15.96 -8.70
CA ASP A 188 -2.20 -15.43 -8.06
C ASP A 188 -2.05 -15.27 -6.53
N THR A 189 -1.20 -16.06 -5.87
CA THR A 189 -0.69 -15.75 -4.51
C THR A 189 0.21 -14.51 -4.53
N ALA A 190 1.17 -14.42 -5.45
CA ALA A 190 2.02 -13.22 -5.61
C ALA A 190 1.22 -11.96 -6.00
N ARG A 191 0.00 -12.10 -6.55
CA ARG A 191 -0.94 -10.99 -6.75
C ARG A 191 -1.70 -10.61 -5.47
N ALA A 192 -2.00 -11.56 -4.59
CA ALA A 192 -2.59 -11.29 -3.28
C ALA A 192 -1.58 -10.55 -2.38
N GLU A 193 -0.37 -11.08 -2.24
CA GLU A 193 0.72 -10.44 -1.47
C GLU A 193 0.99 -9.00 -1.93
N ARG A 194 0.98 -8.73 -3.24
CA ARG A 194 1.15 -7.37 -3.80
C ARG A 194 -0.03 -6.44 -3.54
N ARG A 195 -1.24 -6.96 -3.32
CA ARG A 195 -2.38 -6.17 -2.87
C ARG A 195 -2.26 -5.86 -1.39
N GLU A 196 -2.03 -6.87 -0.56
CA GLU A 196 -1.84 -6.71 0.89
C GLU A 196 -0.69 -5.74 1.22
N ALA A 197 0.45 -5.86 0.53
CA ALA A 197 1.57 -4.93 0.69
C ALA A 197 1.25 -3.49 0.22
N ARG A 198 0.38 -3.34 -0.79
CA ARG A 198 -0.10 -2.03 -1.25
C ARG A 198 -1.08 -1.43 -0.26
N ASP A 199 -2.06 -2.20 0.19
CA ASP A 199 -3.10 -1.77 1.12
C ASP A 199 -2.47 -1.40 2.48
N ALA A 200 -1.45 -2.15 2.93
CA ALA A 200 -0.65 -1.81 4.09
C ALA A 200 0.18 -0.52 3.89
N ALA A 201 0.71 -0.26 2.70
CA ALA A 201 1.42 0.98 2.39
C ALA A 201 0.47 2.19 2.34
N GLU A 202 -0.73 2.04 1.78
CA GLU A 202 -1.78 3.08 1.77
C GLU A 202 -2.32 3.35 3.18
N GLN A 203 -2.47 2.33 4.03
CA GLN A 203 -2.75 2.50 5.45
C GLN A 203 -1.62 3.23 6.19
N ALA A 204 -0.36 2.89 5.91
CA ALA A 204 0.79 3.54 6.54
C ALA A 204 0.94 5.02 6.16
N THR A 205 0.65 5.40 4.90
CA THR A 205 0.62 6.81 4.50
C THR A 205 -0.57 7.55 5.12
N ALA A 206 -1.77 6.94 5.16
CA ALA A 206 -2.93 7.53 5.84
C ALA A 206 -2.67 7.75 7.35
N ALA A 207 -2.07 6.78 8.03
CA ALA A 207 -1.69 6.89 9.44
C ALA A 207 -0.65 7.99 9.69
N ARG A 208 0.31 8.17 8.76
CA ARG A 208 1.26 9.29 8.80
C ARG A 208 0.57 10.64 8.63
N MET A 209 -0.29 10.80 7.62
CA MET A 209 -1.03 12.05 7.41
C MET A 209 -1.90 12.41 8.62
N ALA A 210 -2.53 11.41 9.27
CA ALA A 210 -3.30 11.62 10.48
C ALA A 210 -2.43 12.04 11.68
N ALA A 211 -1.25 11.45 11.85
CA ALA A 211 -0.30 11.82 12.90
C ALA A 211 0.39 13.17 12.66
N GLU A 212 0.58 13.56 11.40
CA GLU A 212 1.06 14.88 11.01
C GLU A 212 -0.02 15.95 11.29
N ALA A 213 -1.27 15.73 10.86
CA ALA A 213 -2.39 16.63 11.16
C ALA A 213 -2.73 16.77 12.66
N GLU A 214 -2.47 15.75 13.50
CA GLU A 214 -2.62 15.86 14.96
C GLU A 214 -1.51 16.71 15.59
N ARG A 215 -0.27 16.67 15.05
CA ARG A 215 0.81 17.57 15.49
C ARG A 215 0.49 19.01 15.14
N ASP A 216 -0.10 19.26 13.96
CA ASP A 216 -0.51 20.60 13.55
C ASP A 216 -1.54 21.19 14.54
N ARG A 217 -2.57 20.42 14.92
CA ARG A 217 -3.55 20.82 15.96
C ARG A 217 -2.91 21.07 17.33
N ILE A 218 -1.94 20.25 17.72
CA ILE A 218 -1.20 20.45 18.97
C ILE A 218 -0.42 21.76 18.90
N GLY A 219 0.26 22.04 17.78
CA GLY A 219 0.97 23.30 17.55
C GLY A 219 0.04 24.52 17.51
N GLU A 220 -1.12 24.43 16.87
CA GLU A 220 -2.16 25.47 16.92
C GLU A 220 -2.56 25.78 18.36
N ARG A 221 -2.86 24.74 19.15
CA ARG A 221 -3.26 24.87 20.56
C ARG A 221 -2.13 25.35 21.48
N GLU A 222 -0.88 24.97 21.22
CA GLU A 222 0.29 25.51 21.92
C GLU A 222 0.46 27.01 21.63
N ASN A 223 0.28 27.44 20.38
CA ASN A 223 0.30 28.86 20.01
C ASN A 223 -0.86 29.66 20.66
N GLU A 224 -2.07 29.10 20.71
CA GLU A 224 -3.21 29.70 21.45
C GLU A 224 -2.89 29.88 22.94
N LEU A 225 -2.31 28.87 23.58
CA LEU A 225 -1.94 28.92 25.00
C LEU A 225 -0.79 29.91 25.26
N LEU A 226 0.20 30.01 24.38
CA LEU A 226 1.26 31.01 24.46
C LEU A 226 0.69 32.43 24.33
N ALA A 227 -0.17 32.68 23.34
CA ALA A 227 -0.84 33.97 23.17
C ALA A 227 -1.71 34.35 24.39
N ALA A 228 -2.42 33.39 24.99
CA ALA A 228 -3.19 33.61 26.21
C ALA A 228 -2.30 33.93 27.43
N LEU A 229 -1.13 33.28 27.55
CA LEU A 229 -0.15 33.57 28.61
C LEU A 229 0.51 34.94 28.43
N GLU A 230 0.80 35.36 27.19
CA GLU A 230 1.32 36.70 26.90
C GLU A 230 0.27 37.79 27.15
N ALA A 231 -0.99 37.56 26.78
CA ALA A 231 -2.11 38.43 27.11
C ALA A 231 -2.25 38.59 28.64
N ALA A 232 -2.36 37.49 29.38
CA ALA A 232 -2.45 37.51 30.85
C ALA A 232 -1.24 38.20 31.51
N ARG A 233 -0.03 38.01 30.97
CA ARG A 233 1.17 38.73 31.43
C ARG A 233 1.05 40.25 31.20
N SER A 234 0.52 40.69 30.06
CA SER A 234 0.30 42.11 29.76
C SER A 234 -0.77 42.74 30.67
N GLU A 235 -1.83 41.98 31.01
CA GLU A 235 -2.85 42.39 31.97
C GLU A 235 -2.26 42.53 33.37
N LEU A 236 -1.46 41.56 33.83
CA LEU A 236 -0.78 41.61 35.13
C LEU A 236 0.18 42.81 35.24
N VAL A 237 0.95 43.13 34.18
CA VAL A 237 1.79 44.34 34.13
C VAL A 237 0.94 45.62 34.20
N THR A 238 -0.19 45.65 33.49
CA THR A 238 -1.12 46.79 33.50
C THR A 238 -1.78 46.99 34.86
N LEU A 239 -2.17 45.91 35.53
CA LEU A 239 -2.73 45.92 36.88
C LEU A 239 -1.67 46.33 37.93
N HIS A 240 -0.43 45.87 37.79
CA HIS A 240 0.67 46.25 38.68
C HIS A 240 1.01 47.75 38.54
N ALA A 241 1.01 48.29 37.32
CA ALA A 241 1.19 49.73 37.10
C ALA A 241 0.06 50.56 37.73
N ARG A 242 -1.21 50.16 37.56
CA ARG A 242 -2.35 50.81 38.22
C ARG A 242 -2.31 50.70 39.74
N LEU A 243 -1.81 49.58 40.27
CA LEU A 243 -1.63 49.41 41.71
C LEU A 243 -0.59 50.40 42.23
N SER A 244 0.59 50.49 41.63
CA SER A 244 1.64 51.42 42.06
C SER A 244 1.25 52.90 41.89
N GLU A 245 0.47 53.24 40.86
CA GLU A 245 -0.18 54.55 40.73
C GLU A 245 -1.15 54.82 41.90
N SER A 246 -2.03 53.87 42.23
CA SER A 246 -2.95 54.01 43.37
C SER A 246 -2.23 54.07 44.73
N GLU A 247 -1.12 53.36 44.90
CA GLU A 247 -0.29 53.38 46.11
C GLU A 247 0.43 54.72 46.28
N THR A 248 1.00 55.28 45.20
CA THR A 248 1.64 56.60 45.24
C THR A 248 0.64 57.74 45.45
N ILE A 249 -0.56 57.65 44.87
CA ILE A 249 -1.67 58.58 45.18
C ILE A 249 -2.10 58.46 46.64
N ALA A 250 -2.25 57.23 47.17
CA ALA A 250 -2.64 57.00 48.56
C ALA A 250 -1.57 57.48 49.56
N GLU A 251 -0.28 57.34 49.25
CA GLU A 251 0.80 57.86 50.07
C GLU A 251 0.88 59.40 50.02
N GLY A 252 0.67 60.01 48.85
CA GLY A 252 0.51 61.45 48.72
C GLY A 252 -0.61 61.99 49.62
N GLN A 253 -1.79 61.36 49.58
CA GLN A 253 -2.92 61.71 50.46
C GLN A 253 -2.62 61.54 51.95
N ARG A 254 -1.79 60.54 52.35
CA ARG A 254 -1.34 60.39 53.75
C ARG A 254 -0.42 61.54 54.17
N ILE A 255 0.52 61.93 53.30
CA ILE A 255 1.46 63.04 53.55
C ILE A 255 0.68 64.37 53.65
N GLU A 256 -0.26 64.64 52.72
CA GLU A 256 -1.14 65.80 52.77
C GLU A 256 -2.00 65.82 54.06
N ALA A 257 -2.59 64.69 54.43
CA ALA A 257 -3.38 64.57 55.66
C ALA A 257 -2.52 64.75 56.93
N ALA A 258 -1.26 64.33 56.92
CA ALA A 258 -0.31 64.56 58.02
C ALA A 258 0.08 66.04 58.11
N ALA A 259 0.40 66.68 56.98
CA ALA A 259 0.70 68.11 56.93
C ALA A 259 -0.50 68.96 57.38
N ALA A 260 -1.72 68.64 56.92
CA ALA A 260 -2.95 69.33 57.33
C ALA A 260 -3.23 69.17 58.84
N ARG A 261 -2.92 68.00 59.43
CA ARG A 261 -2.99 67.81 60.89
C ARG A 261 -1.97 68.68 61.61
N GLN A 262 -0.71 68.70 61.17
CA GLN A 262 0.33 69.55 61.76
C GLN A 262 -0.09 71.03 61.71
N SER A 263 -0.49 71.55 60.54
CA SER A 263 -0.96 72.93 60.43
C SER A 263 -2.19 73.24 61.29
N ALA A 264 -3.10 72.28 61.48
CA ALA A 264 -4.22 72.43 62.42
C ALA A 264 -3.79 72.41 63.88
N GLU A 265 -2.72 71.70 64.24
CA GLU A 265 -2.13 71.69 65.57
C GLU A 265 -1.30 72.94 65.86
N ASP A 266 -0.57 73.44 64.86
CA ASP A 266 0.13 74.73 64.89
C ASP A 266 -0.88 75.88 65.08
N LEU A 267 -2.00 75.88 64.33
CA LEU A 267 -3.09 76.84 64.51
C LEU A 267 -3.75 76.73 65.90
N ARG A 268 -3.91 75.52 66.46
CA ARG A 268 -4.35 75.35 67.85
C ARG A 268 -3.30 75.81 68.86
N ALA A 269 -2.01 75.79 68.53
CA ALA A 269 -0.94 76.29 69.38
C ALA A 269 -0.90 77.84 69.36
N THR A 270 -1.01 78.47 68.19
CA THR A 270 -1.07 79.94 68.08
C THR A 270 -2.35 80.52 68.69
N VAL A 271 -3.50 79.86 68.51
CA VAL A 271 -4.76 80.25 69.19
C VAL A 271 -4.59 80.17 70.71
N ARG A 272 -4.08 79.06 71.27
CA ARG A 272 -3.83 78.95 72.73
C ARG A 272 -2.80 79.98 73.21
N GLY A 273 -1.80 80.31 72.40
CA GLY A 273 -0.84 81.39 72.68
C GLY A 273 -1.52 82.75 72.77
N ALA A 274 -2.32 83.11 71.78
CA ALA A 274 -3.10 84.35 71.73
C ALA A 274 -4.16 84.42 72.85
N GLU A 275 -4.77 83.29 73.23
CA GLU A 275 -5.67 83.20 74.39
C GLU A 275 -4.93 83.42 75.71
N ALA A 276 -3.71 82.91 75.85
CA ALA A 276 -2.86 83.14 77.02
C ALA A 276 -2.30 84.58 77.06
N GLU A 277 -2.03 85.20 75.91
CA GLU A 277 -1.70 86.63 75.81
C GLU A 277 -2.87 87.52 76.17
N ARG A 278 -4.07 87.23 75.64
CA ARG A 278 -5.31 87.91 76.03
C ARG A 278 -5.59 87.71 77.52
N GLY A 279 -5.35 86.52 78.08
CA GLY A 279 -5.46 86.24 79.51
C GLY A 279 -4.50 87.08 80.35
N ARG A 280 -3.24 87.21 79.93
CA ARG A 280 -2.25 88.10 80.57
C ARG A 280 -2.67 89.56 80.50
N ALA A 281 -3.10 90.04 79.33
CA ALA A 281 -3.56 91.42 79.14
C ALA A 281 -4.83 91.75 79.95
N VAL A 282 -5.76 90.79 80.10
CA VAL A 282 -6.92 90.94 81.00
C VAL A 282 -6.48 90.99 82.46
N ALA A 283 -5.56 90.12 82.90
CA ALA A 283 -5.03 90.16 84.26
C ALA A 283 -4.25 91.46 84.58
N GLU A 284 -3.53 92.02 83.59
CA GLU A 284 -2.86 93.33 83.71
C GLU A 284 -3.85 94.49 83.76
N ARG A 285 -4.90 94.46 82.91
CA ARG A 285 -6.03 95.41 82.99
C ARG A 285 -6.70 95.33 84.36
N ASP A 286 -6.91 94.14 84.89
CA ASP A 286 -7.61 93.96 86.17
C ASP A 286 -6.71 94.35 87.35
N GLN A 287 -5.39 94.13 87.27
CA GLN A 287 -4.42 94.67 88.23
C GLN A 287 -4.34 96.20 88.20
N THR A 288 -4.36 96.81 87.01
CA THR A 288 -4.37 98.29 86.89
C THR A 288 -5.71 98.88 87.35
N HIS A 289 -6.83 98.19 87.12
CA HIS A 289 -8.13 98.57 87.66
C HIS A 289 -8.20 98.42 89.19
N ALA A 290 -7.56 97.40 89.76
CA ALA A 290 -7.42 97.27 91.22
C ALA A 290 -6.58 98.40 91.82
N ARG A 291 -5.43 98.73 91.22
CA ARG A 291 -4.60 99.89 91.62
C ARG A 291 -5.35 101.22 91.49
N LEU A 292 -6.21 101.37 90.49
CA LEU A 292 -7.09 102.54 90.37
C LEU A 292 -8.11 102.59 91.53
N GLN A 293 -8.74 101.47 91.89
CA GLN A 293 -9.64 101.43 93.06
C GLN A 293 -8.92 101.64 94.39
N GLU A 294 -7.67 101.19 94.54
CA GLU A 294 -6.82 101.51 95.69
C GLU A 294 -6.50 103.02 95.74
N ALA A 295 -6.15 103.62 94.59
CA ALA A 295 -5.92 105.06 94.48
C ALA A 295 -7.20 105.89 94.72
N GLU A 296 -8.36 105.44 94.27
CA GLU A 296 -9.67 106.04 94.55
C GLU A 296 -10.01 105.96 96.05
N GLN A 297 -9.76 104.82 96.70
CA GLN A 297 -9.93 104.67 98.16
C GLN A 297 -8.97 105.57 98.94
N LEU A 298 -7.71 105.66 98.54
CA LEU A 298 -6.74 106.58 99.14
C LEU A 298 -7.16 108.05 98.93
N ASN A 299 -7.66 108.40 97.74
CA ASN A 299 -8.16 109.75 97.44
C ASN A 299 -9.43 110.07 98.26
N TRP A 300 -10.32 109.10 98.47
CA TRP A 300 -11.48 109.24 99.37
C TRP A 300 -11.06 109.38 100.83
N GLN A 301 -10.08 108.61 101.31
CA GLN A 301 -9.51 108.76 102.65
C GLN A 301 -8.82 110.11 102.84
N LEU A 302 -8.06 110.58 101.84
CA LEU A 302 -7.43 111.91 101.84
C LEU A 302 -8.46 113.03 101.77
N GLY A 303 -9.54 112.88 101.00
CA GLY A 303 -10.66 113.82 100.94
C GLY A 303 -11.37 113.93 102.28
N ARG A 304 -11.70 112.77 102.88
CA ARG A 304 -12.26 112.68 104.24
C ARG A 304 -11.33 113.32 105.28
N ALA A 305 -10.03 113.03 105.23
CA ALA A 305 -9.04 113.65 106.12
C ALA A 305 -8.94 115.17 105.88
N ASN A 306 -9.10 115.65 104.64
CA ASN A 306 -9.17 117.08 104.33
C ASN A 306 -10.41 117.72 104.94
N ASP A 307 -11.56 117.05 104.90
CA ASP A 307 -12.81 117.54 105.49
C ASP A 307 -12.83 117.45 107.02
N GLU A 308 -12.19 116.43 107.61
CA GLU A 308 -11.93 116.35 109.06
C GLU A 308 -10.94 117.46 109.50
N LEU A 309 -9.90 117.75 108.72
CA LEU A 309 -8.99 118.90 108.95
C LEU A 309 -9.68 120.25 108.74
N ARG A 310 -10.59 120.39 107.77
CA ARG A 310 -11.42 121.60 107.60
C ARG A 310 -12.41 121.76 108.75
N GLY A 311 -12.99 120.66 109.23
CA GLY A 311 -13.84 120.63 110.42
C GLY A 311 -13.07 121.05 111.67
N ALA A 312 -11.86 120.52 111.88
CA ALA A 312 -10.97 120.92 112.96
C ALA A 312 -10.53 122.40 112.83
N LEU A 313 -10.19 122.88 111.64
CA LEU A 313 -9.90 124.29 111.39
C LEU A 313 -11.12 125.19 111.62
N ALA A 314 -12.32 124.77 111.24
CA ALA A 314 -13.56 125.50 111.51
C ALA A 314 -13.88 125.53 113.01
N ALA A 315 -13.66 124.42 113.72
CA ALA A 315 -13.78 124.35 115.19
C ALA A 315 -12.76 125.28 115.86
N LEU A 316 -11.47 125.21 115.51
CA LEU A 316 -10.43 126.12 116.01
C LEU A 316 -10.71 127.59 115.64
N THR A 317 -11.36 127.86 114.50
CA THR A 317 -11.80 129.20 114.10
C THR A 317 -12.97 129.67 114.98
N ALA A 318 -13.93 128.81 115.26
CA ALA A 318 -15.05 129.09 116.17
C ALA A 318 -14.57 129.24 117.64
N GLU A 319 -13.60 128.45 118.09
CA GLU A 319 -12.94 128.59 119.39
C GLU A 319 -12.15 129.89 119.47
N ARG A 320 -11.38 130.25 118.43
CA ARG A 320 -10.68 131.54 118.33
C ARG A 320 -11.66 132.71 118.38
N ASP A 321 -12.78 132.63 117.66
CA ASP A 321 -13.74 133.73 117.60
C ASP A 321 -14.67 133.78 118.82
N ALA A 322 -14.91 132.65 119.49
CA ALA A 322 -15.46 132.60 120.84
C ALA A 322 -14.49 133.18 121.88
N ALA A 323 -13.20 132.85 121.82
CA ALA A 323 -12.16 133.43 122.67
C ALA A 323 -11.96 134.93 122.42
N ARG A 324 -12.18 135.41 121.18
CA ARG A 324 -12.28 136.85 120.87
C ARG A 324 -13.54 137.47 121.47
N ALA A 325 -14.70 136.82 121.37
CA ALA A 325 -15.91 137.28 122.05
C ALA A 325 -15.72 137.32 123.58
N GLU A 326 -14.99 136.37 124.16
CA GLU A 326 -14.56 136.35 125.56
C GLU A 326 -13.63 137.52 125.89
N ALA A 327 -12.62 137.77 125.05
CA ALA A 327 -11.71 138.90 125.21
C ALA A 327 -12.42 140.25 125.03
N GLU A 328 -13.44 140.35 124.19
CA GLU A 328 -14.26 141.55 124.02
C GLU A 328 -15.34 141.70 125.09
N ARG A 329 -15.80 140.60 125.71
CA ARG A 329 -16.54 140.64 126.98
C ARG A 329 -15.64 141.19 128.08
N ALA A 330 -14.43 140.64 128.23
CA ALA A 330 -13.45 141.10 129.22
C ALA A 330 -13.02 142.56 129.02
N ARG A 331 -12.77 143.01 127.78
CA ARG A 331 -12.50 144.44 127.48
C ARG A 331 -13.66 145.34 127.91
N ARG A 332 -14.91 144.99 127.57
CA ARG A 332 -16.09 145.74 128.00
C ARG A 332 -16.24 145.77 129.53
N SER A 333 -15.85 144.72 130.25
CA SER A 333 -15.79 144.73 131.72
C SER A 333 -14.71 145.68 132.26
N VAL A 334 -13.55 145.78 131.61
CA VAL A 334 -12.46 146.71 131.99
C VAL A 334 -12.85 148.16 131.67
N ASP A 335 -13.44 148.43 130.51
CA ASP A 335 -13.91 149.77 130.13
C ASP A 335 -14.97 150.32 131.10
N LEU A 336 -15.83 149.43 131.64
CA LEU A 336 -16.82 149.78 132.66
C LEU A 336 -16.18 150.12 134.03
N LEU A 337 -15.07 149.48 134.39
CA LEU A 337 -14.34 149.74 135.64
C LEU A 337 -13.45 150.98 135.59
N THR A 338 -13.03 151.42 134.40
CA THR A 338 -11.99 152.45 134.25
C THR A 338 -12.55 153.89 134.22
N ARG A 339 -13.87 154.06 134.32
CA ARG A 339 -14.55 155.33 133.98
C ARG A 339 -14.75 156.33 135.14
N SER A 340 -14.11 156.14 136.30
CA SER A 340 -14.42 156.91 137.52
C SER A 340 -13.23 157.37 138.40
N VAL A 341 -12.05 157.63 137.83
CA VAL A 341 -10.97 158.44 138.46
C VAL A 341 -10.29 159.33 137.39
N PRO A 342 -10.06 160.65 137.63
CA PRO A 342 -9.47 161.54 136.62
C PRO A 342 -7.98 161.88 136.88
N ALA A 343 -7.09 161.66 135.90
CA ALA A 343 -5.74 162.25 135.88
C ALA A 343 -5.05 162.29 134.49
N ASN A 344 -4.81 163.51 133.99
CA ASN A 344 -3.59 164.04 133.37
C ASN A 344 -2.66 163.21 132.42
N ALA A 345 -2.45 163.75 131.20
CA ALA A 345 -1.22 163.70 130.38
C ALA A 345 -0.81 162.35 129.68
N PRO A 346 0.34 162.21 128.98
CA PRO A 346 0.32 162.23 127.50
C PRO A 346 1.08 161.09 126.75
N ARG A 347 1.07 161.19 125.39
CA ARG A 347 1.85 160.47 124.34
C ARG A 347 3.27 159.98 124.73
N PRO A 348 3.77 158.85 124.15
CA PRO A 348 4.54 158.92 122.88
C PRO A 348 4.31 157.74 121.88
N ASP A 349 5.30 157.47 121.03
CA ASP A 349 5.32 156.77 119.72
C ASP A 349 6.47 155.71 119.67
N VAL A 350 6.90 155.24 118.48
CA VAL A 350 8.20 154.57 118.13
C VAL A 350 8.26 153.02 118.00
N ASP A 351 8.09 152.55 116.75
CA ASP A 351 9.03 151.79 115.87
C ASP A 351 9.60 150.33 116.09
N LEU A 352 9.60 149.59 114.95
CA LEU A 352 10.69 148.82 114.27
C LEU A 352 11.15 147.34 114.55
N GLU A 353 11.50 146.67 113.42
CA GLU A 353 12.65 145.77 113.11
C GLU A 353 12.58 144.18 113.05
N PRO A 354 13.45 143.49 112.23
CA PRO A 354 13.00 142.43 111.28
C PRO A 354 13.68 140.99 111.17
N PRO A 355 14.58 140.57 110.23
CA PRO A 355 14.29 139.45 109.27
C PRO A 355 15.34 138.28 109.07
N THR A 356 15.12 137.43 108.03
CA THR A 356 16.01 136.39 107.37
C THR A 356 16.05 134.95 107.96
N GLY A 357 16.36 133.84 107.24
CA GLY A 357 16.48 133.56 105.77
C GLY A 357 17.13 132.19 105.35
N LEU A 358 16.82 131.71 104.12
CA LEU A 358 17.60 130.86 103.14
C LEU A 358 17.93 129.32 103.27
N HIS A 359 18.12 128.68 102.07
CA HIS A 359 18.77 127.37 101.69
C HIS A 359 18.00 126.03 101.90
N SER A 360 18.11 124.90 101.13
CA SER A 360 18.57 124.47 99.75
C SER A 360 18.04 122.99 99.49
N VAL A 361 18.37 122.03 98.56
CA VAL A 361 19.34 121.72 97.44
C VAL A 361 18.79 120.55 96.53
N ASN A 362 19.36 120.28 95.32
CA ASN A 362 19.44 118.98 94.52
C ASN A 362 18.17 118.18 94.04
N ASP A 363 18.13 117.33 92.97
CA ASP A 363 18.92 117.18 91.70
C ASP A 363 18.28 116.25 90.59
N PHE A 364 18.56 116.54 89.30
CA PHE A 364 18.74 115.70 88.06
C PHE A 364 17.80 114.55 87.48
N ARG A 365 17.46 114.73 86.16
CA ARG A 365 17.56 113.82 84.94
C ARG A 365 16.40 112.95 84.37
N LEU A 366 16.44 112.82 83.01
CA LEU A 366 15.65 111.96 82.09
C LEU A 366 16.43 110.69 81.65
N PRO A 367 15.83 109.72 80.91
CA PRO A 367 16.00 109.71 79.43
C PRO A 367 14.81 109.14 78.59
N HIS A 368 14.92 109.23 77.25
CA HIS A 368 14.08 108.51 76.27
C HIS A 368 14.56 107.06 76.02
N ALA A 369 13.67 106.18 75.55
CA ALA A 369 13.91 105.22 74.44
C ALA A 369 12.61 104.43 74.10
N GLY A 370 12.51 103.94 72.85
CA GLY A 370 11.53 102.92 72.41
C GLY A 370 10.33 103.46 71.64
#